data_AF-A0A3D1ABS1-F1
#
_entry.id   AF-A0A3D1ABS1-F1
#
_cell.length_a   1.000
_cell.length_b   1.000
_cell.length_c   1.000
_cell.angle_alpha   90.00
_cell.angle_beta   90.00
_cell.angle_gamma   90.00
#
_symmetry.space_group_name_H-M   'P 1'
#
loop_
_entity.id
_entity.type
_entity.pdbx_description
1 polymer ?
#
loop_
_entity_poly.entity_id
_entity_poly.type
_entity_poly.pdbx_seq_one_letter_code
_entity_poly.pdbx_strand_id
1 'polypeptide(L)'
;MNRQIIIRAMAAIALTLAVSINAEAQSILQRARNAVQATTDGNTTETNNATGQAAVTAPSAGQQSGGGVVMPAATKTPQQPWAVGETSSSTAPATAVQATYADGVLTIKGAGKMQDFTITMHNDNRPWAAYAKEITTAIVEEGVINLAEFAFYGCENLTSVSLPNTLTNIASAAFFGCRSLASITLPKNLDVFSTGTVPDGKGKVNMVGLFGQCTALKEIKVADGSAKYKSVDGVLYVNFSTRWRLAAYPAGRTNATFNVPDQTPVIMVGAFSYCTALKEITMPQSLGEIQTSAFWGCTALEKITLLQPTGAVKIGVKVFENVDMTKLKIHVPNKILENYTTRADSDWRQWASQIVGQ
;
A
#
# COMPACT_ATOMS: atom_id res chain seq x y z
N MET A 1 9.63 38.38 18.96
CA MET A 1 10.63 38.28 17.88
C MET A 1 11.09 36.84 17.60
N ASN A 2 11.30 35.97 18.60
CA ASN A 2 11.91 34.63 18.38
C ASN A 2 11.08 33.59 17.61
N ARG A 3 9.74 33.54 17.75
CA ARG A 3 8.93 32.46 17.15
C ARG A 3 8.87 32.50 15.61
N GLN A 4 8.82 33.71 15.05
CA GLN A 4 8.84 33.94 13.60
C GLN A 4 10.19 33.60 12.96
N ILE A 5 11.30 33.83 13.69
CA ILE A 5 12.66 33.50 13.24
C ILE A 5 12.84 31.98 13.19
N ILE A 6 12.35 31.25 14.20
CA ILE A 6 12.41 29.78 14.24
C ILE A 6 11.57 29.15 13.13
N ILE A 7 10.36 29.66 12.88
CA ILE A 7 9.50 29.16 11.78
C ILE A 7 10.16 29.38 10.42
N ARG A 8 10.77 30.55 10.19
CA ARG A 8 11.49 30.84 8.94
C ARG A 8 12.74 29.96 8.77
N ALA A 9 13.46 29.69 9.85
CA ALA A 9 14.61 28.79 9.82
C ALA A 9 14.21 27.34 9.52
N MET A 10 13.12 26.84 10.12
CA MET A 10 12.59 25.50 9.84
C MET A 10 12.08 25.36 8.40
N ALA A 11 11.39 26.38 7.87
CA ALA A 11 10.94 26.40 6.48
C ALA A 11 12.10 26.42 5.49
N ALA A 12 13.18 27.17 5.79
CA ALA A 12 14.39 27.18 4.97
C ALA A 12 15.08 25.81 4.97
N ILE A 13 15.21 25.14 6.11
CA ILE A 13 15.81 23.80 6.21
C ILE A 13 14.97 22.77 5.45
N ALA A 14 13.64 22.81 5.58
CA ALA A 14 12.74 21.92 4.85
C ALA A 14 12.83 22.12 3.33
N LEU A 15 12.95 23.38 2.88
CA LEU A 15 13.15 23.71 1.47
C LEU A 15 14.50 23.22 0.96
N THR A 16 15.58 23.39 1.72
CA THR A 16 16.92 22.90 1.37
C THR A 16 16.97 21.37 1.28
N LEU A 17 16.30 20.66 2.20
CA LEU A 17 16.17 19.20 2.16
C LEU A 17 15.35 18.74 0.95
N ALA A 18 14.22 19.39 0.65
CA ALA A 18 13.40 19.07 -0.52
C ALA A 18 14.16 19.28 -1.84
N VAL A 19 14.94 20.36 -1.94
CA VAL A 19 15.81 20.63 -3.10
C VAL A 19 16.91 19.58 -3.24
N SER A 20 17.52 19.16 -2.12
CA SER A 20 18.59 18.14 -2.12
C SER A 20 18.07 16.75 -2.53
N ILE A 21 16.91 16.36 -2.00
CA ILE A 21 16.23 15.10 -2.39
C ILE A 21 15.87 15.12 -3.88
N ASN A 22 15.36 16.26 -4.38
CA ASN A 22 15.06 16.41 -5.81
C ASN A 22 16.34 16.33 -6.66
N ALA A 23 17.46 16.93 -6.23
CA ALA A 23 18.73 16.85 -6.94
C ALA A 23 19.30 15.41 -6.99
N GLU A 24 19.19 14.66 -5.89
CA GLU A 24 19.57 13.24 -5.87
C GLU A 24 18.67 12.38 -6.78
N ALA A 25 17.34 12.61 -6.75
CA ALA A 25 16.41 11.94 -7.66
C ALA A 25 16.73 12.24 -9.13
N GLN A 26 17.03 13.50 -9.48
CA GLN A 26 17.44 13.88 -10.83
C GLN A 26 18.79 13.26 -11.24
N SER A 27 19.75 13.17 -10.32
CA SER A 27 21.04 12.50 -10.56
C SER A 27 20.87 10.99 -10.79
N ILE A 28 19.96 10.34 -10.06
CA ILE A 28 19.61 8.92 -10.26
C ILE A 28 18.94 8.74 -11.62
N LEU A 29 17.96 9.58 -11.97
CA LEU A 29 17.31 9.56 -13.29
C LEU A 29 18.29 9.79 -14.44
N GLN A 30 19.27 10.67 -14.27
CA GLN A 30 20.29 10.93 -15.30
C GLN A 30 21.24 9.73 -15.46
N ARG A 31 21.64 9.08 -14.35
CA ARG A 31 22.44 7.85 -14.42
C ARG A 31 21.69 6.71 -15.09
N ALA A 32 20.40 6.55 -14.78
CA ALA A 32 19.53 5.59 -15.45
C ALA A 32 19.41 5.87 -16.96
N ARG A 33 19.25 7.14 -17.36
CA ARG A 33 19.20 7.56 -18.77
C ARG A 33 20.50 7.25 -19.52
N ASN A 34 21.64 7.51 -18.90
CA ASN A 34 22.96 7.21 -19.50
C ASN A 34 23.20 5.71 -19.67
N ALA A 35 22.74 4.87 -18.73
CA ALA A 35 22.86 3.41 -18.83
C ALA A 35 22.04 2.84 -20.00
N VAL A 36 20.85 3.39 -20.26
CA VAL A 36 20.00 3.02 -21.40
C VAL A 36 20.64 3.44 -22.73
N GLN A 37 21.24 4.62 -22.79
CA GLN A 37 21.93 5.11 -23.99
C GLN A 37 23.12 4.20 -24.37
N ALA A 38 23.94 3.81 -23.39
CA ALA A 38 25.12 2.95 -23.60
C ALA A 38 24.76 1.56 -24.16
N THR A 39 23.58 1.01 -23.83
CA THR A 39 23.10 -0.25 -24.41
C THR A 39 22.60 -0.13 -25.85
N THR A 40 22.31 1.09 -26.32
CA THR A 40 21.81 1.35 -27.67
C THR A 40 22.98 1.55 -28.65
N ASP A 41 24.09 2.14 -28.19
CA ASP A 41 25.28 2.38 -29.00
C ASP A 41 26.15 1.13 -29.20
N GLY A 42 25.98 0.10 -28.36
CA GLY A 42 26.71 -1.17 -28.46
C GLY A 42 26.23 -2.15 -29.54
N ASN A 43 25.17 -1.84 -30.29
CA ASN A 43 24.57 -2.77 -31.26
C ASN A 43 24.77 -2.39 -32.74
N THR A 44 25.77 -1.56 -33.05
CA THR A 44 26.14 -1.23 -34.43
C THR A 44 27.63 -1.39 -34.67
N THR A 45 28.10 -2.64 -34.71
CA THR A 45 29.11 -3.16 -35.65
C THR A 45 29.43 -4.61 -35.27
N GLU A 46 29.02 -5.57 -36.11
CA GLU A 46 29.86 -6.67 -36.59
C GLU A 46 29.05 -7.54 -37.56
N THR A 47 29.27 -7.30 -38.85
CA THR A 47 29.10 -8.31 -39.90
C THR A 47 30.14 -9.41 -39.69
N ASN A 48 29.74 -10.69 -39.76
CA ASN A 48 30.46 -11.70 -40.55
C ASN A 48 29.72 -13.04 -40.66
N ASN A 49 29.71 -13.52 -41.91
CA ASN A 49 29.42 -14.89 -42.36
C ASN A 49 30.24 -15.95 -41.60
N ALA A 50 29.64 -17.12 -41.34
CA ALA A 50 30.24 -18.41 -41.66
C ALA A 50 29.20 -19.55 -41.56
N THR A 51 29.15 -20.33 -42.64
CA THR A 51 28.53 -21.64 -42.83
C THR A 51 29.02 -22.70 -41.85
N GLY A 52 28.16 -23.63 -41.43
CA GLY A 52 28.59 -24.87 -40.78
C GLY A 52 27.45 -25.70 -40.20
N GLN A 53 26.93 -26.65 -40.98
CA GLN A 53 26.17 -27.80 -40.49
C GLN A 53 27.04 -28.66 -39.56
N ALA A 54 26.52 -29.03 -38.40
CA ALA A 54 26.65 -30.38 -37.85
C ALA A 54 25.67 -30.55 -36.67
N ALA A 55 24.74 -31.49 -36.83
CA ALA A 55 24.09 -32.14 -35.70
C ALA A 55 25.12 -32.92 -34.88
N VAL A 56 24.81 -33.22 -33.61
CA VAL A 56 24.97 -34.54 -32.95
C VAL A 56 24.95 -34.39 -31.42
N THR A 57 23.87 -34.95 -30.84
CA THR A 57 23.72 -35.67 -29.55
C THR A 57 24.18 -35.04 -28.23
N ALA A 58 23.23 -35.06 -27.28
CA ALA A 58 23.48 -35.05 -25.84
C ALA A 58 24.38 -36.21 -25.38
N PRO A 59 25.05 -36.03 -24.23
CA PRO A 59 25.09 -37.11 -23.27
C PRO A 59 24.70 -36.70 -21.84
N SER A 60 24.40 -37.78 -21.12
CA SER A 60 23.80 -37.99 -19.82
C SER A 60 24.57 -37.51 -18.60
N ALA A 61 23.84 -37.52 -17.48
CA ALA A 61 24.21 -37.19 -16.11
C ALA A 61 25.53 -37.82 -15.61
N GLY A 62 26.25 -37.01 -14.82
CA GLY A 62 27.25 -37.43 -13.85
C GLY A 62 27.24 -36.47 -12.67
N GLN A 63 26.93 -36.97 -11.47
CA GLN A 63 27.12 -36.25 -10.21
C GLN A 63 28.62 -36.12 -9.92
N GLN A 64 29.06 -34.95 -9.47
CA GLN A 64 30.03 -34.84 -8.37
C GLN A 64 30.06 -33.44 -7.74
N SER A 65 30.54 -33.46 -6.51
CA SER A 65 30.50 -32.52 -5.38
C SER A 65 31.34 -31.25 -5.47
N GLY A 66 30.96 -30.25 -4.68
CA GLY A 66 31.89 -29.41 -3.91
C GLY A 66 32.38 -28.13 -4.58
N GLY A 67 31.81 -26.99 -4.14
CA GLY A 67 32.31 -25.65 -4.48
C GLY A 67 31.20 -24.63 -4.42
N GLY A 68 31.02 -23.99 -3.26
CA GLY A 68 30.11 -22.86 -3.10
C GLY A 68 30.60 -21.66 -3.90
N VAL A 69 30.27 -21.62 -5.19
CA VAL A 69 30.28 -20.38 -5.96
C VAL A 69 28.96 -19.69 -5.63
N VAL A 70 29.04 -18.63 -4.82
CA VAL A 70 27.95 -17.66 -4.73
C VAL A 70 27.88 -17.02 -6.11
N MET A 71 26.99 -17.55 -6.96
CA MET A 71 26.65 -16.92 -8.23
C MET A 71 26.09 -15.52 -7.88
N PRO A 72 26.61 -14.43 -8.44
CA PRO A 72 25.96 -13.13 -8.29
C PRO A 72 24.52 -13.29 -8.79
N ALA A 73 23.56 -12.76 -8.02
CA ALA A 73 22.17 -12.74 -8.43
C ALA A 73 22.11 -12.14 -9.85
N ALA A 74 21.57 -12.90 -10.81
CA ALA A 74 21.44 -12.42 -12.18
C ALA A 74 20.60 -11.14 -12.13
N THR A 75 21.23 -9.99 -12.36
CA THR A 75 20.55 -8.70 -12.45
C THR A 75 19.61 -8.79 -13.63
N LYS A 76 18.30 -8.68 -13.38
CA LYS A 76 17.34 -8.67 -14.49
C LYS A 76 17.61 -7.46 -15.37
N THR A 77 17.54 -7.68 -16.68
CA THR A 77 17.79 -6.62 -17.66
C THR A 77 16.73 -5.51 -17.53
N PRO A 78 17.12 -4.23 -17.70
CA PRO A 78 16.17 -3.14 -17.84
C PRO A 78 15.10 -3.46 -18.87
N GLN A 79 13.85 -3.08 -18.57
CA GLN A 79 12.71 -3.39 -19.41
C GLN A 79 12.26 -2.15 -20.18
N GLN A 80 11.98 -2.35 -21.47
CA GLN A 80 11.36 -1.35 -22.34
C GLN A 80 9.95 -0.98 -21.83
N PRO A 81 9.41 0.20 -22.18
CA PRO A 81 8.19 0.72 -21.58
C PRO A 81 6.98 -0.19 -21.80
N TRP A 82 6.35 -0.64 -20.73
CA TRP A 82 5.04 -1.29 -20.77
C TRP A 82 3.94 -0.23 -20.85
N ALA A 83 3.03 -0.34 -21.82
CA ALA A 83 1.82 0.48 -21.82
C ALA A 83 0.88 0.03 -20.70
N VAL A 84 0.50 0.95 -19.81
CA VAL A 84 -0.40 0.67 -18.68
C VAL A 84 -1.53 1.68 -18.55
N GLY A 85 -1.60 2.65 -19.47
CA GLY A 85 -2.69 3.60 -19.54
C GLY A 85 -3.94 3.06 -20.23
N GLU A 86 -5.09 3.67 -19.94
CA GLU A 86 -6.33 3.43 -20.71
C GLU A 86 -6.14 3.86 -22.17
N THR A 87 -6.39 2.96 -23.14
CA THR A 87 -6.30 3.28 -24.57
C THR A 87 -7.66 3.74 -25.10
N SER A 88 -7.81 5.03 -25.44
CA SER A 88 -9.02 5.54 -26.10
C SER A 88 -9.01 5.42 -27.63
N SER A 89 -7.94 4.88 -28.25
CA SER A 89 -7.87 4.58 -29.69
C SER A 89 -6.78 3.55 -29.99
N SER A 90 -6.83 2.92 -31.18
CA SER A 90 -5.92 1.86 -31.63
C SER A 90 -4.46 2.28 -31.91
N THR A 91 -4.07 3.49 -31.52
CA THR A 91 -2.68 3.98 -31.54
C THR A 91 -2.42 4.71 -30.23
N ALA A 92 -1.82 4.03 -29.25
CA ALA A 92 -1.49 4.65 -27.97
C ALA A 92 -0.57 5.87 -28.21
N PRO A 93 -0.96 7.09 -27.83
CA PRO A 93 -0.13 8.27 -28.02
C PRO A 93 1.15 8.18 -27.19
N ALA A 94 2.22 8.84 -27.62
CA ALA A 94 3.52 8.89 -26.93
C ALA A 94 3.46 9.46 -25.50
N THR A 95 2.31 10.03 -25.10
CA THR A 95 2.03 10.57 -23.77
C THR A 95 1.21 9.64 -22.89
N ALA A 96 0.75 8.47 -23.35
CA ALA A 96 -0.01 7.53 -22.52
C ALA A 96 0.82 7.00 -21.34
N VAL A 97 0.15 6.59 -20.25
CA VAL A 97 0.86 6.09 -19.07
C VAL A 97 1.63 4.82 -19.41
N GLN A 98 2.92 4.82 -19.08
CA GLN A 98 3.85 3.74 -19.30
C GLN A 98 4.62 3.42 -18.02
N ALA A 99 5.12 2.18 -17.93
CA ALA A 99 6.01 1.77 -16.85
C ALA A 99 7.34 1.26 -17.41
N THR A 100 8.44 1.58 -16.74
CA THR A 100 9.78 1.05 -17.04
C THR A 100 10.42 0.53 -15.77
N TYR A 101 11.26 -0.48 -15.88
CA TYR A 101 12.03 -1.03 -14.76
C TYR A 101 13.52 -1.04 -15.08
N ALA A 102 14.35 -0.56 -14.17
CA ALA A 102 15.80 -0.69 -14.22
C ALA A 102 16.36 -0.68 -12.79
N ASP A 103 17.25 -1.62 -12.48
CA ASP A 103 18.04 -1.66 -11.24
C ASP A 103 17.22 -1.45 -9.95
N GLY A 104 16.08 -2.15 -9.83
CA GLY A 104 15.20 -2.06 -8.66
C GLY A 104 14.30 -0.82 -8.63
N VAL A 105 14.34 0.03 -9.66
CA VAL A 105 13.50 1.23 -9.80
C VAL A 105 12.40 0.96 -10.81
N LEU A 106 11.14 0.98 -10.36
CA LEU A 106 9.95 0.99 -11.21
C LEU A 106 9.49 2.44 -11.39
N THR A 107 9.51 2.94 -12.62
CA THR A 107 9.04 4.29 -12.96
C THR A 107 7.74 4.21 -13.75
N ILE A 108 6.69 4.86 -13.27
CA ILE A 108 5.40 5.05 -13.95
C ILE A 108 5.35 6.50 -14.44
N LYS A 109 5.29 6.68 -15.75
CA LYS A 109 5.43 7.97 -16.44
C LYS A 109 4.35 8.19 -17.48
N GLY A 110 4.28 9.41 -18.00
CA GLY A 110 3.26 9.82 -18.98
C GLY A 110 2.07 10.50 -18.32
N ALA A 111 1.07 10.81 -19.13
CA ALA A 111 -0.11 11.54 -18.74
C ALA A 111 -1.38 10.68 -18.87
N GLY A 112 -2.23 10.74 -17.86
CA GLY A 112 -3.54 10.09 -17.87
C GLY A 112 -3.70 9.02 -16.79
N LYS A 113 -4.66 8.12 -17.04
CA LYS A 113 -5.07 7.11 -16.07
C LYS A 113 -4.39 5.77 -16.33
N MET A 114 -4.02 5.08 -15.26
CA MET A 114 -3.64 3.67 -15.30
C MET A 114 -4.89 2.79 -15.33
N GLN A 115 -4.83 1.70 -16.09
CA GLN A 115 -5.83 0.62 -16.04
C GLN A 115 -5.63 -0.24 -14.78
N ASP A 116 -6.73 -0.69 -14.17
CA ASP A 116 -6.67 -1.58 -13.01
C ASP A 116 -6.08 -2.95 -13.37
N PHE A 117 -5.28 -3.49 -12.46
CA PHE A 117 -4.70 -4.82 -12.62
C PHE A 117 -5.57 -5.87 -11.95
N THR A 118 -5.42 -7.11 -12.38
CA THR A 118 -6.10 -8.27 -11.82
C THR A 118 -5.04 -9.20 -11.25
N ILE A 119 -5.16 -9.47 -9.95
CA ILE A 119 -4.38 -10.50 -9.27
C ILE A 119 -5.34 -11.57 -8.75
N THR A 120 -5.04 -12.81 -9.10
CA THR A 120 -5.74 -14.03 -8.64
C THR A 120 -4.70 -15.08 -8.26
N MET A 121 -5.13 -16.22 -7.73
CA MET A 121 -4.24 -17.34 -7.43
C MET A 121 -3.46 -17.86 -8.65
N HIS A 122 -3.91 -17.59 -9.88
CA HIS A 122 -3.32 -18.13 -11.10
C HIS A 122 -2.84 -17.06 -12.08
N ASN A 123 -3.09 -15.78 -11.81
CA ASN A 123 -2.77 -14.71 -12.75
C ASN A 123 -2.44 -13.42 -12.03
N ASP A 124 -1.35 -12.78 -12.41
CA ASP A 124 -0.99 -11.42 -12.07
C ASP A 124 -0.66 -10.70 -13.39
N ASN A 125 -1.59 -9.86 -13.85
CA ASN A 125 -1.47 -9.22 -15.16
C ASN A 125 -0.63 -7.92 -15.12
N ARG A 126 0.01 -7.60 -13.99
CA ARG A 126 0.91 -6.45 -13.91
C ARG A 126 2.12 -6.72 -14.79
N PRO A 127 2.51 -5.80 -15.67
CA PRO A 127 3.67 -6.03 -16.54
C PRO A 127 4.98 -6.26 -15.78
N TRP A 128 5.09 -5.70 -14.57
CA TRP A 128 6.25 -5.86 -13.69
C TRP A 128 6.08 -6.97 -12.63
N ALA A 129 5.08 -7.84 -12.72
CA ALA A 129 4.82 -8.89 -11.71
C ALA A 129 6.06 -9.75 -11.42
N ALA A 130 6.80 -10.14 -12.47
CA ALA A 130 8.03 -10.91 -12.33
C ALA A 130 9.14 -10.18 -11.54
N TYR A 131 9.08 -8.85 -11.43
CA TYR A 131 10.09 -8.00 -10.80
C TYR A 131 9.66 -7.52 -9.40
N ALA A 132 8.45 -7.85 -8.94
CA ALA A 132 7.90 -7.36 -7.67
C ALA A 132 8.85 -7.52 -6.47
N LYS A 133 9.57 -8.64 -6.40
CA LYS A 133 10.54 -8.92 -5.31
C LYS A 133 11.85 -8.15 -5.42
N GLU A 134 12.13 -7.49 -6.54
CA GLU A 134 13.35 -6.71 -6.75
C GLU A 134 13.11 -5.21 -6.71
N ILE A 135 11.85 -4.78 -6.88
CA ILE A 135 11.48 -3.37 -6.82
C ILE A 135 11.72 -2.84 -5.40
N THR A 136 12.67 -1.92 -5.29
CA THR A 136 13.03 -1.21 -4.05
C THR A 136 12.53 0.23 -4.04
N THR A 137 12.36 0.82 -5.22
CA THR A 137 11.90 2.21 -5.42
C THR A 137 10.80 2.26 -6.46
N ALA A 138 9.73 3.00 -6.16
CA ALA A 138 8.67 3.33 -7.11
C ALA A 138 8.62 4.85 -7.33
N ILE A 139 8.68 5.27 -8.59
CA ILE A 139 8.57 6.67 -8.98
C ILE A 139 7.33 6.80 -9.85
N VAL A 140 6.36 7.62 -9.41
CA VAL A 140 5.21 8.00 -10.21
C VAL A 140 5.42 9.46 -10.62
N GLU A 141 5.53 9.70 -11.92
CA GLU A 141 5.84 11.04 -12.46
C GLU A 141 4.59 11.91 -12.61
N GLU A 142 4.81 13.23 -12.68
CA GLU A 142 3.75 14.20 -12.95
C GLU A 142 3.01 13.87 -14.26
N GLY A 143 1.70 14.06 -14.25
CA GLY A 143 0.79 13.72 -15.35
C GLY A 143 -0.01 12.44 -15.12
N VAL A 144 0.48 11.53 -14.28
CA VAL A 144 -0.28 10.34 -13.86
C VAL A 144 -1.42 10.77 -12.92
N ILE A 145 -2.63 10.31 -13.21
CA ILE A 145 -3.87 10.76 -12.53
C ILE A 145 -4.33 9.78 -11.45
N ASN A 146 -4.11 8.48 -11.62
CA ASN A 146 -4.43 7.45 -10.62
C ASN A 146 -3.34 6.37 -10.52
N LEU A 147 -3.26 5.75 -9.35
CA LEU A 147 -2.62 4.45 -9.18
C LEU A 147 -3.68 3.36 -9.30
N ALA A 148 -3.41 2.42 -10.20
CA ALA A 148 -4.25 1.25 -10.48
C ALA A 148 -4.35 0.28 -9.29
N GLU A 149 -5.44 -0.49 -9.27
CA GLU A 149 -5.61 -1.58 -8.30
C GLU A 149 -4.39 -2.51 -8.37
N PHE A 150 -3.84 -2.86 -7.21
CA PHE A 150 -2.65 -3.71 -7.07
C PHE A 150 -1.33 -3.20 -7.66
N ALA A 151 -1.22 -1.94 -8.09
CA ALA A 151 -0.03 -1.43 -8.78
C ALA A 151 1.31 -1.89 -8.16
N PHE A 152 1.49 -1.78 -6.84
CA PHE A 152 2.69 -2.25 -6.12
C PHE A 152 2.42 -3.43 -5.18
N TYR A 153 1.33 -4.18 -5.39
CA TYR A 153 0.99 -5.36 -4.59
C TYR A 153 2.19 -6.34 -4.46
N GLY A 154 2.52 -6.74 -3.24
CA GLY A 154 3.56 -7.72 -2.96
C GLY A 154 4.98 -7.30 -3.34
N CYS A 155 5.22 -6.00 -3.60
CA CYS A 155 6.57 -5.46 -3.75
C CYS A 155 7.26 -5.40 -2.38
N GLU A 156 7.62 -6.57 -1.84
CA GLU A 156 8.03 -6.73 -0.44
C GLU A 156 9.30 -5.94 -0.07
N ASN A 157 10.16 -5.67 -1.06
CA ASN A 157 11.40 -4.92 -0.88
C ASN A 157 11.26 -3.42 -1.18
N LEU A 158 10.05 -2.94 -1.51
CA LEU A 158 9.78 -1.53 -1.76
C LEU A 158 9.99 -0.71 -0.48
N THR A 159 10.96 0.21 -0.51
CA THR A 159 11.32 1.08 0.62
C THR A 159 11.03 2.56 0.35
N SER A 160 11.02 2.96 -0.93
CA SER A 160 10.83 4.36 -1.34
C SER A 160 9.74 4.49 -2.39
N VAL A 161 8.82 5.44 -2.19
CA VAL A 161 7.73 5.75 -3.13
C VAL A 161 7.64 7.26 -3.31
N SER A 162 7.73 7.72 -4.55
CA SER A 162 7.48 9.12 -4.94
C SER A 162 6.14 9.23 -5.66
N LEU A 163 5.21 10.04 -5.12
CA LEU A 163 3.88 10.27 -5.68
C LEU A 163 3.72 11.74 -6.11
N PRO A 164 3.16 12.03 -7.30
CA PRO A 164 3.06 13.37 -7.84
C PRO A 164 1.79 14.07 -7.33
N ASN A 165 1.72 15.40 -7.47
CA ASN A 165 0.54 16.15 -7.08
C ASN A 165 -0.61 16.06 -8.10
N THR A 166 -0.35 15.59 -9.33
CA THR A 166 -1.41 15.24 -10.30
C THR A 166 -2.22 14.01 -9.91
N LEU A 167 -1.72 13.22 -8.95
CA LEU A 167 -2.41 12.01 -8.51
C LEU A 167 -3.67 12.38 -7.71
N THR A 168 -4.82 11.93 -8.19
CA THR A 168 -6.14 12.21 -7.61
C THR A 168 -6.79 10.97 -6.99
N ASN A 169 -6.32 9.76 -7.34
CA ASN A 169 -6.86 8.51 -6.82
C ASN A 169 -5.75 7.47 -6.60
N ILE A 170 -5.86 6.72 -5.52
CA ILE A 170 -5.10 5.50 -5.27
C ILE A 170 -6.11 4.39 -5.07
N ALA A 171 -6.10 3.43 -5.99
CA ALA A 171 -7.00 2.29 -5.96
C ALA A 171 -6.60 1.26 -4.89
N SER A 172 -7.45 0.26 -4.73
CA SER A 172 -7.31 -0.74 -3.68
C SER A 172 -6.02 -1.50 -3.75
N ALA A 173 -5.53 -1.90 -2.57
CA ALA A 173 -4.39 -2.80 -2.42
C ALA A 173 -3.15 -2.38 -3.24
N ALA A 174 -3.07 -1.11 -3.67
CA ALA A 174 -1.98 -0.61 -4.49
C ALA A 174 -0.63 -0.78 -3.78
N PHE A 175 -0.61 -0.74 -2.44
CA PHE A 175 0.59 -0.98 -1.63
C PHE A 175 0.49 -2.24 -0.76
N PHE A 176 -0.54 -3.07 -0.92
CA PHE A 176 -0.71 -4.24 -0.06
C PHE A 176 0.51 -5.16 -0.15
N GLY A 177 1.06 -5.57 0.99
CA GLY A 177 2.22 -6.46 1.04
C GLY A 177 3.57 -5.78 0.72
N CYS A 178 3.65 -4.45 0.68
CA CYS A 178 4.92 -3.72 0.64
C CYS A 178 5.61 -3.77 2.02
N ARG A 179 6.12 -4.95 2.38
CA ARG A 179 6.58 -5.28 3.75
C ARG A 179 7.76 -4.44 4.25
N SER A 180 8.57 -3.89 3.35
CA SER A 180 9.71 -3.02 3.69
C SER A 180 9.39 -1.52 3.68
N LEU A 181 8.17 -1.11 3.30
CA LEU A 181 7.80 0.29 3.20
C LEU A 181 7.63 0.88 4.60
N ALA A 182 8.56 1.74 5.03
CA ALA A 182 8.58 2.26 6.40
C ALA A 182 7.74 3.54 6.61
N SER A 183 7.63 4.37 5.57
CA SER A 183 6.85 5.61 5.54
C SER A 183 6.37 5.86 4.13
N ILE A 184 5.23 6.55 3.98
CA ILE A 184 4.75 7.05 2.69
C ILE A 184 4.11 8.44 2.86
N THR A 185 4.28 9.32 1.87
CA THR A 185 3.62 10.62 1.84
C THR A 185 2.56 10.65 0.75
N LEU A 186 1.31 10.86 1.15
CA LEU A 186 0.18 10.98 0.24
C LEU A 186 0.10 12.40 -0.35
N PRO A 187 -0.17 12.55 -1.66
CA PRO A 187 -0.30 13.86 -2.28
C PRO A 187 -1.56 14.61 -1.84
N LYS A 188 -1.53 15.94 -1.95
CA LYS A 188 -2.57 16.81 -1.38
C LYS A 188 -3.92 16.74 -2.12
N ASN A 189 -3.91 16.40 -3.41
CA ASN A 189 -5.05 16.46 -4.32
C ASN A 189 -5.84 15.14 -4.43
N LEU A 190 -5.62 14.18 -3.53
CA LEU A 190 -6.40 12.94 -3.53
C LEU A 190 -7.88 13.23 -3.26
N ASP A 191 -8.73 12.73 -4.15
CA ASP A 191 -10.18 12.95 -4.13
C ASP A 191 -10.94 11.73 -3.58
N VAL A 192 -10.47 10.52 -3.90
CA VAL A 192 -11.11 9.24 -3.54
C VAL A 192 -10.05 8.18 -3.24
N PHE A 193 -10.19 7.47 -2.12
CA PHE A 193 -9.58 6.15 -1.91
C PHE A 193 -10.59 5.08 -2.29
N SER A 194 -10.26 4.23 -3.26
CA SER A 194 -11.07 3.04 -3.53
C SER A 194 -10.60 1.91 -2.61
N THR A 195 -11.45 1.48 -1.68
CA THR A 195 -11.30 0.17 -1.02
C THR A 195 -11.95 -0.85 -1.95
N GLY A 196 -11.15 -1.49 -2.77
CA GLY A 196 -11.58 -2.42 -3.81
C GLY A 196 -11.84 -3.83 -3.27
N THR A 197 -12.39 -4.62 -4.18
CA THR A 197 -12.80 -6.01 -3.96
C THR A 197 -11.82 -6.94 -4.66
N VAL A 198 -11.28 -7.95 -3.98
CA VAL A 198 -10.53 -9.03 -4.65
C VAL A 198 -11.39 -10.30 -4.78
N PRO A 199 -11.21 -11.11 -5.83
CA PRO A 199 -11.85 -12.42 -5.94
C PRO A 199 -11.26 -13.44 -4.96
N ASP A 200 -12.07 -14.11 -4.13
CA ASP A 200 -11.61 -15.14 -3.17
C ASP A 200 -12.05 -16.58 -3.52
N GLY A 201 -12.51 -16.81 -4.74
CA GLY A 201 -13.08 -18.10 -5.15
C GLY A 201 -14.45 -18.42 -4.53
N LYS A 202 -14.98 -17.56 -3.65
CA LYS A 202 -16.36 -17.61 -3.09
C LYS A 202 -17.15 -16.33 -3.40
N GLY A 203 -16.52 -15.31 -3.99
CA GLY A 203 -17.12 -14.06 -4.44
C GLY A 203 -16.10 -12.92 -4.51
N LYS A 204 -16.60 -11.69 -4.57
CA LYS A 204 -15.82 -10.45 -4.36
C LYS A 204 -15.80 -10.16 -2.86
N VAL A 205 -14.63 -10.15 -2.24
CA VAL A 205 -14.47 -9.68 -0.86
C VAL A 205 -13.69 -8.38 -0.86
N ASN A 206 -14.18 -7.38 -0.12
CA ASN A 206 -13.44 -6.15 0.17
C ASN A 206 -12.24 -6.52 1.02
N MET A 207 -11.14 -6.81 0.34
CA MET A 207 -9.95 -7.30 0.99
C MET A 207 -9.03 -6.13 1.19
N VAL A 208 -8.78 -5.91 2.48
CA VAL A 208 -7.57 -5.35 3.07
C VAL A 208 -7.23 -3.93 2.64
N GLY A 209 -7.17 -3.07 3.66
CA GLY A 209 -6.89 -1.66 3.48
C GLY A 209 -5.64 -1.43 2.64
N LEU A 210 -5.51 -0.22 2.11
CA LEU A 210 -4.45 0.19 1.17
C LEU A 210 -3.03 -0.26 1.57
N PHE A 211 -2.76 -0.33 2.87
CA PHE A 211 -1.48 -0.69 3.47
C PHE A 211 -1.49 -2.01 4.26
N GLY A 212 -2.45 -2.89 3.99
CA GLY A 212 -2.46 -4.22 4.61
C GLY A 212 -1.15 -4.96 4.32
N GLN A 213 -0.62 -5.66 5.34
CA GLN A 213 0.69 -6.33 5.29
C GLN A 213 1.91 -5.41 5.01
N CYS A 214 1.78 -4.09 5.05
CA CYS A 214 2.94 -3.20 5.11
C CYS A 214 3.55 -3.23 6.52
N THR A 215 4.16 -4.35 6.90
CA THR A 215 4.58 -4.66 8.27
C THR A 215 5.75 -3.82 8.79
N ALA A 216 6.43 -3.05 7.94
CA ALA A 216 7.41 -2.04 8.36
C ALA A 216 6.83 -0.62 8.45
N LEU A 217 5.60 -0.38 7.98
CA LEU A 217 5.02 0.94 7.87
C LEU A 217 4.71 1.52 9.26
N LYS A 218 5.44 2.55 9.66
CA LYS A 218 5.30 3.20 10.97
C LYS A 218 4.47 4.48 10.91
N GLU A 219 4.48 5.14 9.76
CA GLU A 219 3.78 6.40 9.55
C GLU A 219 3.25 6.56 8.13
N ILE A 220 2.07 7.16 8.03
CA ILE A 220 1.48 7.62 6.77
C ILE A 220 1.39 9.14 6.88
N LYS A 221 2.11 9.85 6.01
CA LYS A 221 2.12 11.31 5.93
C LYS A 221 1.13 11.77 4.87
N VAL A 222 0.69 13.01 5.00
CA VAL A 222 -0.14 13.70 4.00
C VAL A 222 0.55 15.02 3.69
N ALA A 223 0.72 15.33 2.41
CA ALA A 223 1.28 16.59 1.97
C ALA A 223 0.43 17.78 2.44
N ASP A 224 1.10 18.89 2.76
CA ASP A 224 0.45 20.09 3.27
C ASP A 224 -0.65 20.61 2.32
N GLY A 225 -1.73 21.11 2.91
CA GLY A 225 -2.86 21.69 2.18
C GLY A 225 -3.90 20.70 1.67
N SER A 226 -3.84 19.42 2.06
CA SER A 226 -4.94 18.49 1.77
C SER A 226 -6.19 18.86 2.57
N ALA A 227 -7.30 19.12 1.87
CA ALA A 227 -8.60 19.35 2.50
C ALA A 227 -9.29 18.06 2.95
N LYS A 228 -8.93 16.93 2.31
CA LYS A 228 -9.60 15.63 2.49
C LYS A 228 -8.87 14.69 3.43
N TYR A 229 -7.55 14.76 3.49
CA TYR A 229 -6.74 13.84 4.29
C TYR A 229 -5.92 14.58 5.32
N LYS A 230 -5.70 13.93 6.44
CA LYS A 230 -4.71 14.37 7.42
C LYS A 230 -3.99 13.16 8.01
N SER A 231 -2.76 13.39 8.43
CA SER A 231 -2.04 12.49 9.31
C SER A 231 -2.08 13.06 10.72
N VAL A 232 -2.50 12.26 11.69
CA VAL A 232 -2.40 12.61 13.11
C VAL A 232 -1.53 11.56 13.77
N ASP A 233 -0.36 11.98 14.25
CA ASP A 233 0.66 11.07 14.78
C ASP A 233 0.86 9.87 13.85
N GLY A 234 1.08 10.10 12.55
CA GLY A 234 1.30 9.07 11.52
C GLY A 234 0.12 8.15 11.18
N VAL A 235 -1.05 8.31 11.80
CA VAL A 235 -2.31 7.60 11.45
C VAL A 235 -3.09 8.40 10.42
N LEU A 236 -3.61 7.73 9.39
CA LEU A 236 -4.33 8.37 8.30
C LEU A 236 -5.81 8.54 8.63
N TYR A 237 -6.30 9.76 8.44
CA TYR A 237 -7.72 10.10 8.52
C TYR A 237 -8.21 10.74 7.21
N VAL A 238 -9.48 10.49 6.90
CA VAL A 238 -10.17 11.07 5.74
C VAL A 238 -11.43 11.81 6.18
N ASN A 239 -11.70 12.95 5.55
CA ASN A 239 -12.90 13.74 5.78
C ASN A 239 -13.93 13.48 4.67
N PHE A 240 -15.13 13.07 5.07
CA PHE A 240 -16.31 13.06 4.21
C PHE A 240 -17.29 14.14 4.69
N SER A 241 -17.23 15.30 4.04
CA SER A 241 -18.07 16.49 4.25
C SER A 241 -17.98 17.15 5.64
N THR A 242 -18.22 16.42 6.74
CA THR A 242 -18.30 17.00 8.09
C THR A 242 -17.64 16.18 9.19
N ARG A 243 -17.20 14.95 8.93
CA ARG A 243 -16.60 14.08 9.96
C ARG A 243 -15.39 13.32 9.43
N TRP A 244 -14.38 13.21 10.29
CA TRP A 244 -13.17 12.45 10.03
C TRP A 244 -13.42 10.96 10.26
N ARG A 245 -12.84 10.10 9.43
CA ARG A 245 -12.86 8.64 9.55
C ARG A 245 -11.42 8.15 9.67
N LEU A 246 -11.18 7.13 10.47
CA LEU A 246 -9.86 6.50 10.53
C LEU A 246 -9.73 5.58 9.31
N ALA A 247 -8.85 5.98 8.39
CA ALA A 247 -8.69 5.32 7.10
C ALA A 247 -7.63 4.22 7.15
N ALA A 248 -6.51 4.47 7.84
CA ALA A 248 -5.46 3.47 7.99
C ALA A 248 -4.60 3.75 9.23
N TYR A 249 -4.36 2.68 10.00
CA TYR A 249 -3.38 2.59 11.05
C TYR A 249 -2.13 1.87 10.50
N PRO A 250 -0.92 2.41 10.67
CA PRO A 250 0.30 1.79 10.15
C PRO A 250 0.60 0.45 10.84
N ALA A 251 0.56 -0.66 10.08
CA ALA A 251 0.70 -2.02 10.59
C ALA A 251 2.08 -2.34 11.21
N GLY A 252 3.12 -1.57 10.86
CA GLY A 252 4.47 -1.69 11.42
C GLY A 252 4.70 -0.92 12.72
N ARG A 253 3.65 -0.33 13.31
CA ARG A 253 3.72 0.22 14.67
C ARG A 253 3.89 -0.89 15.69
N THR A 254 4.63 -0.59 16.74
CA THR A 254 4.88 -1.50 17.86
C THR A 254 4.03 -1.20 19.09
N ASN A 255 3.17 -0.17 19.02
CA ASN A 255 2.28 0.21 20.11
C ASN A 255 1.28 -0.92 20.40
N ALA A 256 1.29 -1.42 21.63
CA ALA A 256 0.33 -2.44 22.07
C ALA A 256 -1.09 -1.88 22.26
N THR A 257 -1.23 -0.57 22.43
CA THR A 257 -2.52 0.07 22.71
C THR A 257 -2.77 1.24 21.78
N PHE A 258 -4.03 1.46 21.40
CA PHE A 258 -4.43 2.65 20.67
C PHE A 258 -5.77 3.19 21.15
N ASN A 259 -5.83 4.51 21.37
CA ASN A 259 -7.07 5.21 21.67
C ASN A 259 -7.47 6.00 20.43
N VAL A 260 -8.58 5.60 19.81
CA VAL A 260 -9.11 6.33 18.66
C VAL A 260 -9.64 7.69 19.16
N PRO A 261 -9.19 8.82 18.59
CA PRO A 261 -9.68 10.14 18.99
C PRO A 261 -11.19 10.26 18.83
N ASP A 262 -11.84 10.98 19.75
CA ASP A 262 -13.25 11.32 19.57
C ASP A 262 -13.46 12.19 18.32
N GLN A 263 -14.70 12.28 17.83
CA GLN A 263 -15.08 12.78 16.50
C GLN A 263 -14.62 11.88 15.33
N THR A 264 -14.40 10.59 15.60
CA THR A 264 -14.07 9.57 14.59
C THR A 264 -15.20 8.52 14.53
N PRO A 265 -16.34 8.83 13.90
CA PRO A 265 -17.51 7.95 13.89
C PRO A 265 -17.37 6.65 13.09
N VAL A 266 -16.36 6.54 12.22
CA VAL A 266 -16.20 5.39 11.33
C VAL A 266 -14.77 4.90 11.35
N ILE A 267 -14.61 3.60 11.59
CA ILE A 267 -13.39 2.85 11.31
C ILE A 267 -13.54 2.22 9.93
N MET A 268 -12.72 2.64 8.97
CA MET A 268 -12.89 2.25 7.57
C MET A 268 -12.49 0.80 7.28
N VAL A 269 -12.85 0.33 6.09
CA VAL A 269 -12.49 -1.00 5.59
C VAL A 269 -10.99 -1.24 5.74
N GLY A 270 -10.65 -2.31 6.46
CA GLY A 270 -9.26 -2.71 6.67
C GLY A 270 -8.37 -1.70 7.38
N ALA A 271 -8.93 -0.72 8.09
CA ALA A 271 -8.17 0.36 8.69
C ALA A 271 -7.06 -0.10 9.65
N PHE A 272 -7.23 -1.23 10.34
CA PHE A 272 -6.23 -1.85 11.21
C PHE A 272 -5.74 -3.20 10.65
N SER A 273 -5.96 -3.53 9.38
CA SER A 273 -5.57 -4.84 8.85
C SER A 273 -4.09 -5.14 9.09
N TYR A 274 -3.81 -6.34 9.63
CA TYR A 274 -2.46 -6.83 9.97
C TYR A 274 -1.68 -5.98 10.98
N CYS A 275 -2.37 -5.24 11.85
CA CYS A 275 -1.73 -4.59 13.00
C CYS A 275 -1.40 -5.65 14.08
N THR A 276 -0.37 -6.46 13.83
CA THR A 276 -0.03 -7.64 14.64
C THR A 276 0.61 -7.33 15.99
N ALA A 277 0.99 -6.07 16.24
CA ALA A 277 1.47 -5.63 17.56
C ALA A 277 0.35 -5.06 18.45
N LEU A 278 -0.79 -4.67 17.87
CA LEU A 278 -1.88 -4.02 18.58
C LEU A 278 -2.65 -5.05 19.42
N LYS A 279 -2.64 -4.88 20.74
CA LYS A 279 -3.31 -5.75 21.71
C LYS A 279 -4.63 -5.18 22.21
N GLU A 280 -4.68 -3.88 22.42
CA GLU A 280 -5.87 -3.21 22.96
C GLU A 280 -6.24 -1.98 22.13
N ILE A 281 -7.54 -1.79 21.90
CA ILE A 281 -8.05 -0.59 21.27
C ILE A 281 -9.26 -0.04 22.02
N THR A 282 -9.24 1.28 22.24
CA THR A 282 -10.37 2.02 22.79
C THR A 282 -11.05 2.82 21.69
N MET A 283 -12.33 2.53 21.46
CA MET A 283 -13.17 3.20 20.49
C MET A 283 -13.75 4.51 21.02
N PRO A 284 -14.02 5.49 20.15
CA PRO A 284 -14.52 6.79 20.58
C PRO A 284 -16.02 6.73 20.91
N GLN A 285 -16.52 7.71 21.68
CA GLN A 285 -17.96 7.86 21.96
C GLN A 285 -18.78 8.15 20.71
N SER A 286 -18.18 8.89 19.76
CA SER A 286 -18.77 9.17 18.45
C SER A 286 -18.90 7.95 17.52
N LEU A 287 -18.40 6.77 17.90
CA LEU A 287 -18.40 5.59 17.03
C LEU A 287 -19.83 5.20 16.60
N GLY A 288 -20.03 5.09 15.29
CA GLY A 288 -21.26 4.58 14.70
C GLY A 288 -21.05 3.38 13.77
N GLU A 289 -19.84 3.15 13.26
CA GLU A 289 -19.59 2.08 12.29
C GLU A 289 -18.14 1.55 12.33
N ILE A 290 -18.00 0.23 12.33
CA ILE A 290 -16.74 -0.49 12.06
C ILE A 290 -16.92 -1.27 10.77
N GLN A 291 -16.18 -0.91 9.72
CA GLN A 291 -16.39 -1.47 8.39
C GLN A 291 -15.68 -2.81 8.19
N THR A 292 -16.03 -3.48 7.08
CA THR A 292 -15.52 -4.80 6.67
C THR A 292 -14.01 -4.94 6.88
N SER A 293 -13.59 -6.07 7.46
CA SER A 293 -12.18 -6.42 7.62
C SER A 293 -11.33 -5.44 8.44
N ALA A 294 -11.95 -4.50 9.18
CA ALA A 294 -11.23 -3.44 9.90
C ALA A 294 -10.08 -3.96 10.78
N PHE A 295 -10.24 -5.11 11.46
CA PHE A 295 -9.23 -5.74 12.30
C PHE A 295 -8.73 -7.09 11.75
N TRP A 296 -8.85 -7.31 10.44
CA TRP A 296 -8.40 -8.54 9.81
C TRP A 296 -6.92 -8.81 10.11
N GLY A 297 -6.61 -9.99 10.66
CA GLY A 297 -5.24 -10.40 10.92
C GLY A 297 -4.55 -9.64 12.04
N CYS A 298 -5.29 -8.94 12.91
CA CYS A 298 -4.76 -8.40 14.16
C CYS A 298 -4.55 -9.55 15.17
N THR A 299 -3.54 -10.36 14.94
CA THR A 299 -3.33 -11.63 15.67
C THR A 299 -3.02 -11.48 17.15
N ALA A 300 -2.59 -10.29 17.60
CA ALA A 300 -2.35 -9.99 19.01
C ALA A 300 -3.50 -9.27 19.70
N LEU A 301 -4.60 -8.97 18.99
CA LEU A 301 -5.71 -8.19 19.55
C LEU A 301 -6.47 -9.01 20.59
N GLU A 302 -6.42 -8.56 21.83
CA GLU A 302 -7.00 -9.21 23.00
C GLU A 302 -8.17 -8.39 23.57
N LYS A 303 -8.21 -7.07 23.35
CA LYS A 303 -9.21 -6.19 23.95
C LYS A 303 -9.73 -5.10 23.02
N ILE A 304 -11.04 -4.95 22.97
CA ILE A 304 -11.72 -3.79 22.37
C ILE A 304 -12.61 -3.16 23.44
N THR A 305 -12.52 -1.85 23.60
CA THR A 305 -13.36 -1.10 24.55
C THR A 305 -14.28 -0.15 23.78
N LEU A 306 -15.60 -0.30 23.94
CA LEU A 306 -16.59 0.65 23.42
C LEU A 306 -16.92 1.68 24.50
N LEU A 307 -16.60 2.95 24.28
CA LEU A 307 -16.94 4.03 25.20
C LEU A 307 -18.36 4.52 24.91
N GLN A 308 -19.35 4.11 25.72
CA GLN A 308 -20.76 4.56 25.67
C GLN A 308 -21.19 5.20 24.33
N PRO A 309 -21.21 4.43 23.22
CA PRO A 309 -21.52 4.97 21.91
C PRO A 309 -22.90 5.64 21.93
N THR A 310 -23.02 6.77 21.25
CA THR A 310 -24.26 7.57 21.23
C THR A 310 -25.43 6.89 20.48
N GLY A 311 -25.18 5.73 19.88
CA GLY A 311 -26.17 4.92 19.16
C GLY A 311 -25.68 3.49 18.94
N ALA A 312 -26.46 2.71 18.19
CA ALA A 312 -26.05 1.37 17.77
C ALA A 312 -24.85 1.46 16.83
N VAL A 313 -23.77 0.74 17.16
CA VAL A 313 -22.59 0.63 16.31
C VAL A 313 -22.83 -0.45 15.27
N LYS A 314 -22.81 -0.09 13.99
CA LYS A 314 -22.84 -1.06 12.89
C LYS A 314 -21.48 -1.75 12.78
N ILE A 315 -21.48 -3.04 12.47
CA ILE A 315 -20.25 -3.80 12.28
C ILE A 315 -20.28 -4.60 10.98
N GLY A 316 -19.22 -4.47 10.18
CA GLY A 316 -19.09 -5.12 8.88
C GLY A 316 -18.77 -6.61 8.99
N VAL A 317 -18.64 -7.25 7.83
CA VAL A 317 -18.27 -8.66 7.73
C VAL A 317 -16.76 -8.86 7.93
N LYS A 318 -16.36 -10.05 8.40
CA LYS A 318 -14.94 -10.46 8.55
C LYS A 318 -14.08 -9.48 9.37
N VAL A 319 -14.70 -8.68 10.25
CA VAL A 319 -14.01 -7.63 11.01
C VAL A 319 -12.91 -8.20 11.89
N PHE A 320 -13.14 -9.34 12.54
CA PHE A 320 -12.18 -10.06 13.38
C PHE A 320 -11.65 -11.35 12.72
N GLU A 321 -11.66 -11.43 11.38
CA GLU A 321 -11.08 -12.57 10.67
C GLU A 321 -9.58 -12.69 11.02
N ASN A 322 -9.11 -13.90 11.31
CA ASN A 322 -7.74 -14.17 11.77
C ASN A 322 -7.34 -13.42 13.06
N VAL A 323 -8.31 -13.09 13.92
CA VAL A 323 -8.08 -12.69 15.31
C VAL A 323 -8.27 -13.92 16.22
N ASP A 324 -7.48 -14.03 17.29
CA ASP A 324 -7.62 -15.11 18.28
C ASP A 324 -8.86 -14.87 19.16
N MET A 325 -9.99 -15.42 18.73
CA MET A 325 -11.29 -15.28 19.39
C MET A 325 -11.36 -15.96 20.77
N THR A 326 -10.36 -16.79 21.13
CA THR A 326 -10.27 -17.36 22.48
C THR A 326 -9.76 -16.35 23.50
N LYS A 327 -9.02 -15.34 23.04
CA LYS A 327 -8.45 -14.27 23.88
C LYS A 327 -9.24 -12.97 23.79
N LEU A 328 -9.82 -12.66 22.63
CA LEU A 328 -10.51 -11.40 22.41
C LEU A 328 -11.67 -11.20 23.41
N LYS A 329 -11.66 -10.03 24.07
CA LYS A 329 -12.77 -9.50 24.87
C LYS A 329 -13.21 -8.14 24.38
N ILE A 330 -14.52 -7.99 24.17
CA ILE A 330 -15.15 -6.76 23.71
C ILE A 330 -15.92 -6.17 24.89
N HIS A 331 -15.32 -5.17 25.52
CA HIS A 331 -15.88 -4.50 26.68
C HIS A 331 -16.91 -3.47 26.24
N VAL A 332 -18.14 -3.67 26.70
CA VAL A 332 -19.30 -2.84 26.40
C VAL A 332 -19.88 -2.34 27.73
N PRO A 333 -20.27 -1.05 27.84
CA PRO A 333 -20.84 -0.53 29.07
C PRO A 333 -22.08 -1.33 29.51
N ASN A 334 -22.16 -1.68 30.80
CA ASN A 334 -23.24 -2.52 31.34
C ASN A 334 -24.65 -2.07 30.92
N LYS A 335 -24.90 -0.76 30.86
CA LYS A 335 -26.19 -0.17 30.50
C LYS A 335 -26.67 -0.53 29.08
N ILE A 336 -25.76 -0.82 28.16
CA ILE A 336 -26.09 -1.12 26.76
C ILE A 336 -25.67 -2.53 26.35
N LEU A 337 -25.19 -3.35 27.28
CA LEU A 337 -24.64 -4.69 27.02
C LEU A 337 -25.63 -5.58 26.27
N GLU A 338 -26.90 -5.59 26.67
CA GLU A 338 -27.95 -6.40 26.07
C GLU A 338 -28.18 -6.09 24.57
N ASN A 339 -27.92 -4.85 24.14
CA ASN A 339 -28.04 -4.47 22.73
C ASN A 339 -27.04 -5.21 21.83
N TYR A 340 -25.95 -5.73 22.41
CA TYR A 340 -24.88 -6.42 21.70
C TYR A 340 -24.93 -7.94 21.86
N THR A 341 -25.57 -8.47 22.91
CA THR A 341 -25.53 -9.90 23.26
C THR A 341 -26.84 -10.65 23.03
N THR A 342 -28.01 -10.04 23.26
CA THR A 342 -29.30 -10.76 23.29
C THR A 342 -30.24 -10.41 22.14
N ARG A 343 -30.06 -9.24 21.53
CA ARG A 343 -30.88 -8.79 20.40
C ARG A 343 -30.67 -9.65 19.14
N ALA A 344 -31.76 -10.18 18.61
CA ALA A 344 -31.74 -11.07 17.44
C ALA A 344 -31.26 -10.36 16.17
N ASP A 345 -31.48 -9.04 16.07
CA ASP A 345 -31.12 -8.17 14.95
C ASP A 345 -29.72 -7.53 15.10
N SER A 346 -28.96 -7.89 16.14
CA SER A 346 -27.64 -7.31 16.36
C SER A 346 -26.59 -7.95 15.45
N ASP A 347 -25.94 -7.12 14.63
CA ASP A 347 -24.78 -7.51 13.81
C ASP A 347 -23.62 -8.07 14.66
N TRP A 348 -23.61 -7.79 15.96
CA TRP A 348 -22.59 -8.22 16.91
C TRP A 348 -22.82 -9.62 17.48
N ARG A 349 -24.02 -10.19 17.31
CA ARG A 349 -24.45 -11.42 17.98
C ARG A 349 -23.53 -12.61 17.72
N GLN A 350 -22.90 -12.66 16.55
CA GLN A 350 -21.93 -13.73 16.22
C GLN A 350 -20.68 -13.74 17.12
N TRP A 351 -20.45 -12.67 17.87
CA TRP A 351 -19.36 -12.53 18.86
C TRP A 351 -19.88 -12.37 20.29
N ALA A 352 -21.12 -12.78 20.57
CA ALA A 352 -21.75 -12.62 21.88
C ALA A 352 -20.93 -13.25 23.03
N SER A 353 -20.19 -14.34 22.78
CA SER A 353 -19.33 -14.98 23.79
C SER A 353 -18.04 -14.22 24.11
N GLN A 354 -17.65 -13.26 23.28
CA GLN A 354 -16.52 -12.36 23.52
C GLN A 354 -16.94 -11.02 24.14
N ILE A 355 -18.23 -10.68 24.08
CA ILE A 355 -18.75 -9.42 24.61
C ILE A 355 -18.97 -9.53 26.12
N VAL A 356 -18.37 -8.61 26.88
CA VAL A 356 -18.43 -8.57 28.34
C VAL A 356 -18.81 -7.18 28.83
N GLY A 357 -19.51 -7.14 29.95
CA GLY A 357 -19.79 -5.90 30.67
C GLY A 357 -18.53 -5.26 31.24
N GLN A 358 -18.54 -3.93 31.35
CA GLN A 358 -17.55 -3.14 32.08
C GLN A 358 -18.23 -2.11 32.98
#